data_AF-A0A1M6G556-F1
#
_entry.id   AF-A0A1M6G556-F1
#
_cell.length_a   1.000
_cell.length_b   1.000
_cell.length_c   1.000
_cell.angle_alpha   90.00
_cell.angle_beta   90.00
_cell.angle_gamma   90.00
#
_symmetry.space_group_name_H-M   'P 1'
#
loop_
_entity.id
_entity.type
_entity.pdbx_description
1 polymer ?
#
loop_
_entity_poly.entity_id
_entity_poly.type
_entity_poly.pdbx_seq_one_letter_code
_entity_poly.pdbx_strand_id
1 'polypeptide(L)'
;MVKIAVYGYGNVGKAAIEAINAAPDLELAGVVSRSLEKGALGEIPIVRNIDELKGVQVAVLCIPSRQVPDVAEELLLKGISTVDCYDIHSQVYDLFTRLDAAAKKGGSVAVTSVGFDPGIDSAIRGLFEAAAPKGLTYTDFGPGLSMGHSVAVRAIPGVKDARSITIPVGSGLHRRMVYVELEEGADFNTVATQIKADPYFVHDETHVIQVDDVESITDVGHGVTITRKGASGSAHNQRFRFEMSIDNPAMTAQMMVSVARAAVKQAPGAYTMLHLPIIDLLYGSQEELIRRLV
;
A
#
# COMPACT_ATOMS: atom_id res chain seq x y z
N MET A 1 14.32 21.14 -0.08
CA MET A 1 13.09 20.33 -0.16
C MET A 1 13.37 19.14 -1.07
N VAL A 2 12.82 17.98 -0.76
CA VAL A 2 12.94 16.79 -1.62
C VAL A 2 11.89 16.90 -2.72
N LYS A 3 12.32 16.84 -3.99
CA LYS A 3 11.42 16.94 -5.14
C LYS A 3 10.82 15.58 -5.49
N ILE A 4 9.50 15.49 -5.41
CA ILE A 4 8.75 14.25 -5.59
C ILE A 4 7.86 14.35 -6.84
N ALA A 5 7.87 13.30 -7.66
CA ALA A 5 6.85 13.10 -8.68
C ALA A 5 5.85 12.03 -8.22
N VAL A 6 4.56 12.24 -8.50
CA VAL A 6 3.53 11.21 -8.28
C VAL A 6 3.26 10.52 -9.62
N TYR A 7 3.46 9.20 -9.67
CA TYR A 7 3.24 8.40 -10.86
C TYR A 7 1.91 7.64 -10.72
N GLY A 8 0.90 8.01 -11.50
CA GLY A 8 -0.46 7.50 -11.38
C GLY A 8 -1.37 8.42 -10.53
N TYR A 9 -2.64 8.53 -10.94
CA TYR A 9 -3.62 9.44 -10.32
C TYR A 9 -4.90 8.71 -9.89
N GLY A 10 -4.75 7.54 -9.26
CA GLY A 10 -5.84 6.85 -8.56
C GLY A 10 -6.07 7.39 -7.14
N ASN A 11 -6.78 6.64 -6.29
CA ASN A 11 -7.06 7.04 -4.90
C ASN A 11 -5.76 7.32 -4.10
N VAL A 12 -4.77 6.44 -4.19
CA VAL A 12 -3.45 6.64 -3.55
C VAL A 12 -2.70 7.84 -4.16
N GLY A 13 -2.81 8.06 -5.47
CA GLY A 13 -2.17 9.20 -6.14
C GLY A 13 -2.72 10.55 -5.68
N LYS A 14 -4.04 10.66 -5.54
CA LYS A 14 -4.70 11.84 -4.98
C LYS A 14 -4.24 12.13 -3.55
N ALA A 15 -4.29 11.11 -2.69
CA ALA A 15 -3.84 11.23 -1.32
C ALA A 15 -2.33 11.53 -1.19
N ALA A 16 -1.50 11.03 -2.11
CA ALA A 16 -0.06 11.32 -2.11
C ALA A 16 0.21 12.80 -2.40
N ILE A 17 -0.56 13.42 -3.31
CA ILE A 17 -0.46 14.86 -3.58
C ILE A 17 -0.81 15.67 -2.33
N GLU A 18 -1.88 15.30 -1.63
CA GLU A 18 -2.28 15.95 -0.38
C GLU A 18 -1.19 15.81 0.69
N ALA A 19 -0.66 14.60 0.90
CA ALA A 19 0.39 14.32 1.87
C ALA A 19 1.72 15.05 1.56
N ILE A 20 2.09 15.18 0.27
CA ILE A 20 3.27 15.94 -0.16
C ILE A 20 3.06 17.43 0.12
N ASN A 21 1.90 17.99 -0.23
CA ASN A 21 1.59 19.40 -0.01
C ASN A 21 1.52 19.78 1.48
N ALA A 22 1.16 18.83 2.35
CA ALA A 22 1.14 19.01 3.79
C ALA A 22 2.54 18.91 4.44
N ALA A 23 3.53 18.36 3.74
CA ALA A 23 4.88 18.16 4.27
C ALA A 23 5.75 19.41 4.08
N PRO A 24 6.37 19.95 5.15
CA PRO A 24 7.12 21.21 5.08
C PRO A 24 8.47 21.10 4.34
N ASP A 25 8.95 19.88 4.08
CA ASP A 25 10.26 19.60 3.50
C ASP A 25 10.20 18.93 2.13
N LEU A 26 9.01 18.75 1.56
CA LEU A 26 8.78 18.08 0.28
C LEU A 26 8.17 19.05 -0.72
N GLU A 27 8.46 18.85 -2.01
CA GLU A 27 7.95 19.67 -3.11
C GLU A 27 7.38 18.74 -4.19
N LEU A 28 6.12 18.93 -4.59
CA LEU A 28 5.53 18.21 -5.71
C LEU A 28 6.04 18.78 -7.04
N ALA A 29 6.87 18.01 -7.75
CA ALA A 29 7.38 18.38 -9.07
C ALA A 29 6.34 18.24 -10.18
N GLY A 30 5.38 17.32 -10.03
CA GLY A 30 4.32 17.07 -11.00
C GLY A 30 3.75 15.66 -10.91
N VAL A 31 2.76 15.39 -11.76
CA VAL A 31 2.06 14.11 -11.86
C VAL A 31 2.30 13.47 -13.21
N VAL A 32 2.76 12.22 -13.21
CA VAL A 32 2.85 11.39 -14.42
C VAL A 32 1.54 10.61 -14.53
N SER A 33 0.75 10.88 -15.56
CA SER A 33 -0.54 10.20 -15.78
C SER A 33 -0.78 10.05 -17.26
N ARG A 34 -1.42 8.95 -17.68
CA ARG A 34 -1.83 8.72 -19.09
C ARG A 34 -3.24 9.21 -19.39
N SER A 35 -4.12 9.20 -18.39
CA SER A 35 -5.55 9.50 -18.54
C SER A 35 -5.93 10.90 -18.10
N LEU A 36 -5.19 11.50 -17.16
CA LEU A 36 -5.54 12.82 -16.63
C LEU A 36 -5.28 13.90 -17.69
N GLU A 37 -6.23 14.83 -17.86
CA GLU A 37 -6.08 15.95 -18.79
C GLU A 37 -5.10 16.99 -18.26
N LYS A 38 -4.37 17.65 -19.16
CA LYS A 38 -3.47 18.75 -18.77
C LYS A 38 -4.30 19.90 -18.18
N GLY A 39 -3.85 20.48 -17.07
CA GLY A 39 -4.55 21.56 -16.36
C GLY A 39 -5.61 21.11 -15.35
N ALA A 40 -5.93 19.81 -15.28
CA ALA A 40 -6.91 19.27 -14.31
C ALA A 40 -6.51 19.49 -12.84
N LEU A 41 -5.23 19.79 -12.57
CA LEU A 41 -4.67 20.04 -11.24
C LEU A 41 -4.17 21.48 -11.08
N GLY A 42 -4.76 22.42 -11.83
CA GLY A 42 -4.34 23.82 -11.83
C GLY A 42 -2.91 23.96 -12.34
N GLU A 43 -2.04 24.54 -11.51
CA GLU A 43 -0.63 24.79 -11.85
C GLU A 43 0.27 23.56 -11.73
N ILE A 44 -0.19 22.48 -11.11
CA ILE A 44 0.61 21.25 -10.97
C ILE A 44 0.85 20.65 -12.36
N PRO A 45 2.12 20.47 -12.79
CA PRO A 45 2.42 19.89 -14.08
C PRO A 45 1.87 18.47 -14.22
N ILE A 46 1.17 18.20 -15.32
CA ILE A 46 0.70 16.85 -15.68
C ILE A 46 1.41 16.45 -16.97
N VAL A 47 2.22 15.40 -16.87
CA VAL A 47 3.10 14.93 -17.95
C VAL A 47 2.80 13.49 -18.30
N ARG A 48 3.25 13.05 -19.49
CA ARG A 48 3.11 11.65 -19.92
C ARG A 48 4.38 10.86 -19.64
N ASN A 49 5.52 11.54 -19.63
CA ASN A 49 6.81 10.99 -19.24
C ASN A 49 7.42 11.83 -18.11
N ILE A 50 7.96 11.16 -17.09
CA ILE A 50 8.65 11.80 -15.96
C ILE A 50 9.85 12.66 -16.39
N ASP A 51 10.47 12.35 -17.54
CA ASP A 51 11.60 13.10 -18.10
C ASP A 51 11.22 14.56 -18.46
N GLU A 52 9.92 14.86 -18.56
CA GLU A 52 9.38 16.22 -18.74
C GLU A 52 9.43 17.05 -17.44
N LEU A 53 9.62 16.42 -16.28
CA LEU A 53 9.73 17.08 -14.98
C LEU A 53 11.20 17.34 -14.62
N LYS A 54 11.48 18.47 -13.96
CA LYS A 54 12.85 18.88 -13.63
C LYS A 54 13.22 18.54 -12.20
N GLY A 55 14.35 17.84 -12.03
CA GLY A 55 14.99 17.64 -10.73
C GLY A 55 14.25 16.70 -9.79
N VAL A 56 13.43 15.78 -10.32
CA VAL A 56 12.76 14.75 -9.52
C VAL A 56 13.82 13.87 -8.83
N GLN A 57 13.75 13.78 -7.51
CA GLN A 57 14.63 12.92 -6.71
C GLN A 57 13.96 11.58 -6.40
N VAL A 58 12.66 11.60 -6.13
CA VAL A 58 11.87 10.41 -5.80
C VAL A 58 10.58 10.38 -6.62
N ALA A 59 10.27 9.24 -7.22
CA ALA A 59 8.98 8.95 -7.81
C ALA A 59 8.15 8.07 -6.86
N VAL A 60 7.00 8.56 -6.43
CA VAL A 60 6.01 7.81 -5.65
C VAL A 60 5.07 7.11 -6.64
N LEU A 61 5.14 5.78 -6.71
CA LEU A 61 4.46 4.95 -7.70
C LEU A 61 3.08 4.54 -7.19
N CYS A 62 2.07 5.33 -7.54
CA CYS A 62 0.65 5.12 -7.24
C CYS A 62 -0.06 4.37 -8.39
N ILE A 63 0.56 3.29 -8.86
CA ILE A 63 0.11 2.45 -9.98
C ILE A 63 -0.22 1.03 -9.49
N PRO A 64 -0.97 0.22 -10.27
CA PRO A 64 -1.23 -1.16 -9.89
C PRO A 64 0.06 -1.96 -9.66
N SER A 65 0.10 -2.81 -8.62
CA SER A 65 1.27 -3.62 -8.24
C SER A 65 1.91 -4.34 -9.43
N ARG A 66 1.11 -4.87 -10.36
CA ARG A 66 1.62 -5.57 -11.56
C ARG A 66 2.43 -4.70 -12.52
N GLN A 67 2.30 -3.37 -12.46
CA GLN A 67 3.06 -2.43 -13.30
C GLN A 67 4.32 -1.90 -12.58
N VAL A 68 4.40 -2.02 -11.25
CA VAL A 68 5.54 -1.53 -10.45
C VAL A 68 6.87 -2.12 -10.91
N PRO A 69 7.04 -3.43 -11.16
CA PRO A 69 8.36 -3.99 -11.49
C PRO A 69 9.04 -3.31 -12.67
N ASP A 70 8.29 -3.10 -13.77
CA ASP A 70 8.85 -2.53 -15.00
C ASP A 70 9.05 -1.02 -14.89
N VAL A 71 8.06 -0.30 -14.33
CA VAL A 71 8.14 1.16 -14.18
C VAL A 71 9.24 1.53 -13.19
N ALA A 72 9.32 0.87 -12.03
CA ALA A 72 10.34 1.16 -11.03
C ALA A 72 11.74 0.91 -11.57
N GLU A 73 11.98 -0.23 -12.23
CA GLU A 73 13.28 -0.54 -12.82
C GLU A 73 13.73 0.52 -13.83
N GLU A 74 12.85 0.97 -14.73
CA GLU A 74 13.17 2.03 -15.70
C GLU A 74 13.65 3.32 -15.00
N LEU A 75 12.92 3.75 -13.96
CA LEU A 75 13.22 4.99 -13.23
C LEU A 75 14.51 4.87 -12.42
N LEU A 76 14.70 3.73 -11.76
CA LEU A 76 15.90 3.46 -10.97
C LEU A 76 17.16 3.52 -11.83
N LEU A 77 17.13 2.91 -13.03
CA LEU A 77 18.23 2.94 -13.99
C LEU A 77 18.55 4.35 -14.51
N LYS A 78 17.58 5.28 -14.47
CA LYS A 78 17.76 6.71 -14.78
C LYS A 78 18.31 7.51 -13.58
N GLY A 79 18.52 6.88 -12.42
CA GLY A 79 18.97 7.54 -11.21
C GLY A 79 17.86 8.19 -10.38
N ILE A 80 16.59 7.94 -10.71
CA ILE A 80 15.43 8.44 -9.95
C ILE A 80 15.06 7.39 -8.90
N SER A 81 15.06 7.77 -7.63
CA SER A 81 14.66 6.85 -6.56
C SER A 81 13.16 6.58 -6.61
N THR A 82 12.70 5.41 -6.17
CA THR A 82 11.28 5.02 -6.25
C THR A 82 10.74 4.59 -4.89
N VAL A 83 9.49 4.93 -4.62
CA VAL A 83 8.70 4.37 -3.51
C VAL A 83 7.40 3.83 -4.06
N ASP A 84 7.07 2.59 -3.74
CA ASP A 84 5.85 1.92 -4.22
C ASP A 84 5.07 1.23 -3.08
N CYS A 85 3.80 0.91 -3.35
CA CYS A 85 2.94 0.15 -2.44
C CYS A 85 2.64 -1.25 -2.99
N TYR A 86 3.64 -1.94 -3.58
CA TYR A 86 3.46 -3.28 -4.13
C TYR A 86 3.01 -4.28 -3.05
N ASP A 87 1.87 -4.94 -3.27
CA ASP A 87 1.13 -5.69 -2.23
C ASP A 87 1.03 -7.20 -2.48
N ILE A 88 1.72 -7.74 -3.50
CA ILE A 88 1.70 -9.18 -3.79
C ILE A 88 2.75 -9.88 -2.91
N HIS A 89 2.40 -10.16 -1.65
CA HIS A 89 3.30 -10.70 -0.61
C HIS A 89 4.19 -11.87 -1.09
N SER A 90 3.65 -12.80 -1.86
CA SER A 90 4.39 -13.98 -2.35
C SER A 90 5.51 -13.66 -3.35
N GLN A 91 5.53 -12.46 -3.92
CA GLN A 91 6.48 -12.02 -4.96
C GLN A 91 7.38 -10.86 -4.49
N VAL A 92 7.22 -10.38 -3.25
CA VAL A 92 7.95 -9.21 -2.73
C VAL A 92 9.47 -9.41 -2.79
N TYR A 93 9.98 -10.62 -2.47
CA TYR A 93 11.42 -10.86 -2.47
C TYR A 93 12.03 -10.90 -3.89
N ASP A 94 11.29 -11.45 -4.85
CA ASP A 94 11.70 -11.45 -6.26
C ASP A 94 11.74 -10.01 -6.81
N LEU A 95 10.72 -9.21 -6.48
CA LEU A 95 10.71 -7.78 -6.80
C LEU A 95 11.88 -7.05 -6.13
N PHE A 96 12.09 -7.25 -4.83
CA PHE A 96 13.18 -6.65 -4.08
C PHE A 96 14.53 -6.91 -4.76
N THR A 97 14.81 -8.15 -5.15
CA THR A 97 16.07 -8.53 -5.82
C THR A 97 16.23 -7.84 -7.18
N ARG A 98 15.15 -7.76 -7.97
CA ARG A 98 15.13 -7.04 -9.25
C ARG A 98 15.43 -5.56 -9.06
N LEU A 99 14.73 -4.90 -8.13
CA LEU A 99 14.88 -3.46 -7.89
C LEU A 99 16.22 -3.14 -7.25
N ASP A 100 16.79 -4.00 -6.41
CA ASP A 100 18.11 -3.81 -5.80
C ASP A 100 19.21 -3.71 -6.86
N ALA A 101 19.18 -4.62 -7.84
CA ALA A 101 20.12 -4.62 -8.95
C ALA A 101 20.01 -3.34 -9.79
N ALA A 102 18.78 -2.92 -10.11
CA ALA A 102 18.51 -1.70 -10.87
C ALA A 102 18.94 -0.44 -10.12
N ALA A 103 18.57 -0.33 -8.84
CA ALA A 103 18.87 0.79 -7.96
C ALA A 103 20.38 0.99 -7.80
N LYS A 104 21.13 -0.08 -7.52
CA LYS A 104 22.61 -0.03 -7.46
C LYS A 104 23.24 0.41 -8.76
N LYS A 105 22.75 -0.11 -9.90
CA LYS A 105 23.27 0.24 -11.23
C LYS A 105 23.00 1.70 -11.60
N GLY A 106 21.85 2.23 -11.23
CA GLY A 106 21.48 3.62 -11.49
C GLY A 106 21.95 4.61 -10.43
N GLY A 107 22.56 4.16 -9.33
CA GLY A 107 22.97 5.02 -8.22
C GLY A 107 21.78 5.64 -7.47
N SER A 108 20.65 4.93 -7.41
CA SER A 108 19.37 5.36 -6.85
C SER A 108 18.87 4.39 -5.76
N VAL A 109 17.75 4.74 -5.12
CA VAL A 109 17.16 3.95 -4.03
C VAL A 109 15.76 3.48 -4.42
N ALA A 110 15.48 2.20 -4.21
CA ALA A 110 14.12 1.66 -4.26
C ALA A 110 13.63 1.37 -2.85
N VAL A 111 12.44 1.84 -2.49
CA VAL A 111 11.74 1.32 -1.31
C VAL A 111 10.41 0.73 -1.75
N THR A 112 10.31 -0.59 -1.65
CA THR A 112 9.17 -1.34 -2.19
C THR A 112 8.25 -1.84 -1.08
N SER A 113 6.98 -2.07 -1.44
CA SER A 113 5.97 -2.63 -0.54
C SER A 113 5.72 -1.75 0.70
N VAL A 114 5.40 -0.47 0.45
CA VAL A 114 5.16 0.56 1.45
C VAL A 114 3.69 0.99 1.45
N GLY A 115 2.96 0.57 2.47
CA GLY A 115 1.60 1.02 2.78
C GLY A 115 1.26 0.73 4.24
N PHE A 116 0.01 0.32 4.50
CA PHE A 116 -0.33 -0.27 5.80
C PHE A 116 0.16 -1.73 5.87
N ASP A 117 -0.26 -2.59 4.93
CA ASP A 117 0.23 -3.96 4.75
C ASP A 117 0.32 -4.37 3.26
N PRO A 118 1.51 -4.73 2.73
CA PRO A 118 2.81 -4.63 3.38
C PRO A 118 3.21 -3.18 3.71
N GLY A 119 3.96 -3.01 4.79
CA GLY A 119 4.41 -1.68 5.21
C GLY A 119 4.65 -1.60 6.70
N ILE A 120 3.94 -0.69 7.38
CA ILE A 120 4.04 -0.55 8.85
C ILE A 120 3.72 -1.88 9.54
N ASP A 121 2.76 -2.66 9.05
CA ASP A 121 2.39 -3.94 9.63
C ASP A 121 3.54 -4.94 9.58
N SER A 122 4.28 -4.95 8.48
CA SER A 122 5.50 -5.75 8.35
C SER A 122 6.57 -5.34 9.36
N ALA A 123 6.78 -4.03 9.55
CA ALA A 123 7.72 -3.52 10.55
C ALA A 123 7.30 -3.89 11.97
N ILE A 124 6.01 -3.78 12.30
CA ILE A 124 5.46 -4.17 13.60
C ILE A 124 5.58 -5.68 13.83
N ARG A 125 5.27 -6.52 12.84
CA ARG A 125 5.47 -7.98 12.93
C ARG A 125 6.94 -8.30 13.21
N GLY A 126 7.86 -7.67 12.48
CA GLY A 126 9.30 -7.82 12.71
C GLY A 126 9.72 -7.41 14.13
N LEU A 127 9.20 -6.28 14.63
CA LEU A 127 9.48 -5.81 15.99
C LEU A 127 8.92 -6.75 17.06
N PHE A 128 7.71 -7.27 16.87
CA PHE A 128 7.11 -8.27 17.76
C PHE A 128 7.91 -9.56 17.80
N GLU A 129 8.38 -10.04 16.65
CA GLU A 129 9.24 -11.22 16.56
C GLU A 129 10.60 -10.98 17.23
N ALA A 130 11.21 -9.80 17.07
CA ALA A 130 12.42 -9.44 17.77
C ALA A 130 12.24 -9.42 19.31
N ALA A 131 11.11 -8.89 19.79
CA ALA A 131 10.82 -8.81 21.23
C ALA A 131 10.54 -10.18 21.87
N ALA A 132 9.86 -11.09 21.17
CA ALA A 132 9.61 -12.45 21.62
C ALA A 132 9.85 -13.46 20.50
N PRO A 133 11.07 -13.97 20.30
CA PRO A 133 11.42 -14.80 19.13
C PRO A 133 10.65 -16.13 19.02
N LYS A 134 10.15 -16.67 20.13
CA LYS A 134 9.28 -17.87 20.15
C LYS A 134 7.83 -17.43 20.30
N GLY A 135 6.94 -17.90 19.44
CA GLY A 135 5.50 -17.58 19.55
C GLY A 135 4.77 -17.63 18.23
N LEU A 136 3.49 -17.25 18.28
CA LEU A 136 2.63 -17.11 17.10
C LEU A 136 2.23 -15.65 16.94
N THR A 137 2.21 -15.20 15.70
CA THR A 137 1.69 -13.88 15.30
C THR A 137 0.45 -14.11 14.44
N TYR A 138 -0.61 -13.35 14.72
CA TYR A 138 -1.82 -13.31 13.90
C TYR A 138 -2.04 -11.88 13.40
N THR A 139 -2.50 -11.74 12.16
CA THR A 139 -2.84 -10.46 11.54
C THR A 139 -4.28 -10.55 11.04
N ASP A 140 -5.16 -9.82 11.71
CA ASP A 140 -6.59 -9.77 11.43
C ASP A 140 -6.89 -8.45 10.71
N PHE A 141 -7.50 -8.53 9.53
CA PHE A 141 -7.70 -7.38 8.63
C PHE A 141 -9.16 -6.97 8.62
N GLY A 142 -9.38 -5.66 8.56
CA GLY A 142 -10.70 -5.05 8.48
C GLY A 142 -11.38 -4.86 9.83
N PRO A 143 -12.69 -4.53 9.85
CA PRO A 143 -13.55 -4.36 8.68
C PRO A 143 -13.00 -3.35 7.67
N GLY A 144 -13.02 -3.69 6.38
CA GLY A 144 -12.54 -2.76 5.36
C GLY A 144 -12.66 -3.24 3.92
N LEU A 145 -12.72 -2.29 3.00
CA LEU A 145 -12.82 -2.56 1.56
C LEU A 145 -11.53 -3.19 1.02
N SER A 146 -11.64 -4.38 0.43
CA SER A 146 -10.54 -5.00 -0.29
C SER A 146 -10.62 -4.66 -1.77
N MET A 147 -9.68 -3.83 -2.22
CA MET A 147 -9.61 -3.37 -3.62
C MET A 147 -9.40 -4.53 -4.60
N GLY A 148 -8.47 -5.44 -4.30
CA GLY A 148 -8.18 -6.60 -5.16
C GLY A 148 -9.37 -7.56 -5.32
N HIS A 149 -10.03 -7.91 -4.21
CA HIS A 149 -11.23 -8.77 -4.24
C HIS A 149 -12.39 -8.08 -4.96
N SER A 150 -12.56 -6.77 -4.80
CA SER A 150 -13.60 -6.02 -5.53
C SER A 150 -13.36 -6.02 -7.04
N VAL A 151 -12.08 -5.94 -7.48
CA VAL A 151 -11.72 -6.09 -8.90
C VAL A 151 -12.01 -7.50 -9.41
N ALA A 152 -11.70 -8.54 -8.63
CA ALA A 152 -11.99 -9.92 -9.02
C ALA A 152 -13.49 -10.15 -9.24
N VAL A 153 -14.34 -9.65 -8.33
CA VAL A 153 -15.80 -9.77 -8.46
C VAL A 153 -16.33 -9.01 -9.67
N ARG A 154 -15.84 -7.78 -9.92
CA ARG A 154 -16.21 -7.02 -11.13
C ARG A 154 -15.83 -7.70 -12.45
N ALA A 155 -14.86 -8.62 -12.44
CA ALA A 155 -14.46 -9.34 -13.64
C ALA A 155 -15.43 -10.50 -13.98
N ILE A 156 -16.39 -10.81 -13.10
CA ILE A 156 -17.36 -11.88 -13.30
C ILE A 156 -18.49 -11.40 -14.22
N PRO A 157 -18.85 -12.15 -15.28
CA PRO A 157 -19.94 -11.77 -16.18
C PRO A 157 -21.27 -11.55 -15.45
N GLY A 158 -21.99 -10.49 -15.80
CA GLY A 158 -23.25 -10.13 -15.15
C GLY A 158 -23.11 -9.27 -13.89
N VAL A 159 -21.88 -8.96 -13.46
CA VAL A 159 -21.62 -7.97 -12.40
C VAL A 159 -21.40 -6.59 -13.02
N LYS A 160 -22.24 -5.63 -12.68
CA LYS A 160 -22.10 -4.22 -13.07
C LYS A 160 -21.04 -3.53 -12.22
N ASP A 161 -21.15 -3.65 -10.90
CA ASP A 161 -20.12 -3.22 -9.95
C ASP A 161 -20.19 -4.05 -8.65
N ALA A 162 -19.13 -4.03 -7.85
CA ALA A 162 -19.04 -4.79 -6.61
C ALA A 162 -18.10 -4.17 -5.57
N ARG A 163 -18.40 -4.41 -4.30
CA ARG A 163 -17.53 -4.13 -3.15
C ARG A 163 -17.35 -5.40 -2.34
N SER A 164 -16.10 -5.78 -2.08
CA SER A 164 -15.77 -6.90 -1.21
C SER A 164 -15.16 -6.39 0.09
N ILE A 165 -15.87 -6.57 1.20
CA ILE A 165 -15.45 -6.16 2.52
C ILE A 165 -14.83 -7.34 3.25
N THR A 166 -13.61 -7.16 3.75
CA THR A 166 -12.92 -8.16 4.58
C THR A 166 -13.28 -7.92 6.04
N ILE A 167 -13.78 -8.95 6.71
CA ILE A 167 -14.17 -8.92 8.13
C ILE A 167 -13.29 -9.91 8.89
N PRO A 168 -12.60 -9.49 9.95
CA PRO A 168 -11.78 -10.41 10.73
C PRO A 168 -12.66 -11.34 11.56
N VAL A 169 -12.38 -12.64 11.55
CA VAL A 169 -12.97 -13.61 12.49
C VAL A 169 -11.98 -14.07 13.57
N GLY A 170 -10.73 -13.60 13.48
CA GLY A 170 -9.67 -13.82 14.45
C GLY A 170 -8.66 -14.88 14.01
N SER A 171 -7.46 -14.83 14.61
CA SER A 171 -6.36 -15.77 14.32
C SER A 171 -5.92 -15.79 12.86
N GLY A 172 -6.04 -14.66 12.17
CA GLY A 172 -5.68 -14.51 10.75
C GLY A 172 -6.69 -15.09 9.78
N LEU A 173 -7.87 -15.47 10.26
CA LEU A 173 -8.99 -15.90 9.43
C LEU A 173 -9.92 -14.73 9.15
N HIS A 174 -10.51 -14.72 7.96
CA HIS A 174 -11.42 -13.66 7.52
C HIS A 174 -12.70 -14.23 6.91
N ARG A 175 -13.74 -13.42 6.98
CA ARG A 175 -14.97 -13.57 6.23
C ARG A 175 -15.03 -12.48 5.18
N ARG A 176 -15.60 -12.81 4.01
CA ARG A 176 -15.84 -11.89 2.90
C ARG A 176 -17.32 -11.54 2.84
N MET A 177 -17.64 -10.26 2.94
CA MET A 177 -18.97 -9.72 2.67
C MET A 177 -18.93 -9.05 1.30
N VAL A 178 -19.53 -9.68 0.30
CA VAL A 178 -19.50 -9.23 -1.10
C VAL A 178 -20.85 -8.62 -1.46
N TYR A 179 -20.85 -7.33 -1.79
CA TYR A 179 -22.01 -6.60 -2.26
C TYR A 179 -21.90 -6.43 -3.77
N VAL A 180 -22.93 -6.83 -4.51
CA VAL A 180 -22.94 -6.82 -5.97
C VAL A 180 -24.13 -6.05 -6.52
N GLU A 181 -23.85 -5.20 -7.50
CA GLU A 181 -24.84 -4.65 -8.41
C GLU A 181 -24.77 -5.46 -9.71
N LEU A 182 -25.91 -5.94 -10.19
CA LEU A 182 -25.98 -6.81 -11.36
C LEU A 182 -26.29 -6.03 -12.64
N GLU A 183 -25.81 -6.54 -13.77
CA GLU A 183 -26.27 -6.10 -15.08
C GLU A 183 -27.73 -6.50 -15.30
N GLU A 184 -28.44 -5.78 -16.16
CA GLU A 184 -29.83 -6.09 -16.50
C GLU A 184 -29.94 -7.51 -17.07
N GLY A 185 -30.81 -8.33 -16.45
CA GLY A 185 -31.05 -9.71 -16.87
C GLY A 185 -30.06 -10.76 -16.33
N ALA A 186 -29.06 -10.37 -15.54
CA ALA A 186 -28.16 -11.33 -14.90
C ALA A 186 -28.85 -12.11 -13.76
N ASP A 187 -28.59 -13.42 -13.66
CA ASP A 187 -29.10 -14.27 -12.57
C ASP A 187 -28.19 -14.21 -11.35
N PHE A 188 -28.74 -13.74 -10.22
CA PHE A 188 -28.02 -13.59 -8.96
C PHE A 188 -27.39 -14.90 -8.47
N ASN A 189 -28.10 -16.03 -8.57
CA ASN A 189 -27.61 -17.30 -8.03
C ASN A 189 -26.39 -17.81 -8.80
N THR A 190 -26.39 -17.63 -10.12
CA THR A 190 -25.26 -17.93 -10.98
C THR A 190 -24.05 -17.08 -10.62
N VAL A 191 -24.22 -15.75 -10.52
CA VAL A 191 -23.16 -14.82 -10.13
C VAL A 191 -22.61 -15.15 -8.74
N ALA A 192 -23.48 -15.36 -7.75
CA ALA A 192 -23.09 -15.69 -6.39
C ALA A 192 -22.31 -17.02 -6.31
N THR A 193 -22.68 -18.01 -7.12
CA THR A 193 -21.97 -19.29 -7.20
C THR A 193 -20.58 -19.11 -7.82
N GLN A 194 -20.47 -18.32 -8.89
CA GLN A 194 -19.18 -18.01 -9.52
C GLN A 194 -18.26 -17.26 -8.57
N ILE A 195 -18.76 -16.26 -7.85
CA ILE A 195 -17.98 -15.52 -6.83
C ILE A 195 -17.41 -16.48 -5.79
N LYS A 196 -18.24 -17.36 -5.20
CA LYS A 196 -17.80 -18.30 -4.16
C LYS A 196 -16.83 -19.36 -4.66
N ALA A 197 -16.88 -19.69 -5.95
CA ALA A 197 -15.98 -20.66 -6.57
C ALA A 197 -14.65 -20.05 -7.06
N ASP A 198 -14.57 -18.72 -7.14
CA ASP A 198 -13.37 -18.02 -7.59
C ASP A 198 -12.20 -18.26 -6.60
N PRO A 199 -10.95 -18.45 -7.09
CA PRO A 199 -9.78 -18.66 -6.25
C PRO A 199 -9.56 -17.59 -5.17
N TYR A 200 -10.06 -16.36 -5.36
CA TYR A 200 -10.00 -15.29 -4.35
C TYR A 200 -10.93 -15.53 -3.15
N PHE A 201 -11.95 -16.39 -3.25
CA PHE A 201 -13.00 -16.52 -2.24
C PHE A 201 -13.21 -17.95 -1.75
N VAL A 202 -12.81 -18.96 -2.52
CA VAL A 202 -13.08 -20.38 -2.25
C VAL A 202 -12.50 -20.88 -0.90
N HIS A 203 -11.52 -20.17 -0.36
CA HIS A 203 -10.87 -20.50 0.91
C HIS A 203 -11.46 -19.76 2.13
N ASP A 204 -12.33 -18.78 1.90
CA ASP A 204 -12.89 -17.92 2.94
C ASP A 204 -14.40 -18.13 3.08
N GLU A 205 -14.94 -17.93 4.28
CA GLU A 205 -16.39 -17.81 4.45
C GLU A 205 -16.88 -16.58 3.66
N THR A 206 -17.68 -16.82 2.62
CA THR A 206 -18.11 -15.76 1.69
C THR A 206 -19.63 -15.64 1.63
N HIS A 207 -20.13 -14.43 1.90
CA HIS A 207 -21.54 -14.05 1.75
C HIS A 207 -21.68 -13.08 0.59
N VAL A 208 -22.62 -13.36 -0.32
CA VAL A 208 -22.90 -12.51 -1.49
C VAL A 208 -24.28 -11.88 -1.31
N ILE A 209 -24.37 -10.58 -1.44
CA ILE A 209 -25.56 -9.78 -1.20
C ILE A 209 -25.78 -8.88 -2.42
N GLN A 210 -26.95 -8.95 -3.04
CA GLN A 210 -27.32 -8.02 -4.10
C GLN A 210 -27.77 -6.68 -3.52
N VAL A 211 -27.34 -5.58 -4.11
CA VAL A 211 -27.76 -4.22 -3.76
C VAL A 211 -28.11 -3.43 -5.01
N ASP A 212 -28.89 -2.36 -4.85
CA ASP A 212 -29.29 -1.48 -5.95
C ASP A 212 -28.15 -0.56 -6.39
N ASP A 213 -27.33 -0.10 -5.43
CA ASP A 213 -26.20 0.80 -5.67
C ASP A 213 -25.07 0.55 -4.66
N VAL A 214 -23.92 0.08 -5.17
CA VAL A 214 -22.74 -0.19 -4.34
C VAL A 214 -21.99 1.09 -3.91
N GLU A 215 -22.21 2.23 -4.57
CA GLU A 215 -21.58 3.50 -4.16
C GLU A 215 -22.11 3.97 -2.81
N SER A 216 -23.42 3.77 -2.55
CA SER A 216 -24.07 4.16 -1.29
C SER A 216 -23.48 3.51 -0.02
N ILE A 217 -22.74 2.41 -0.17
CA ILE A 217 -22.10 1.65 0.91
C ILE A 217 -20.57 1.70 0.84
N THR A 218 -20.02 2.54 -0.04
CA THR A 218 -18.57 2.64 -0.22
C THR A 218 -17.94 3.43 0.93
N ASP A 219 -17.17 2.71 1.74
CA ASP A 219 -16.27 3.26 2.75
C ASP A 219 -14.85 2.74 2.45
N VAL A 220 -13.88 3.65 2.35
CA VAL A 220 -12.46 3.31 2.15
C VAL A 220 -11.73 3.10 3.49
N GLY A 221 -12.47 3.17 4.59
CA GLY A 221 -12.05 2.73 5.91
C GLY A 221 -11.52 1.30 5.88
N HIS A 222 -10.45 1.08 6.61
CA HIS A 222 -9.85 -0.22 6.81
C HIS A 222 -9.19 -0.28 8.18
N GLY A 223 -8.95 -1.49 8.66
CA GLY A 223 -8.22 -1.69 9.90
C GLY A 223 -7.33 -2.91 9.88
N VAL A 224 -6.53 -3.04 10.92
CA VAL A 224 -5.77 -4.24 11.22
C VAL A 224 -5.63 -4.39 12.72
N THR A 225 -5.62 -5.63 13.18
CA THR A 225 -5.13 -6.01 14.50
C THR A 225 -4.02 -7.04 14.34
N ILE A 226 -2.83 -6.71 14.83
CA ILE A 226 -1.70 -7.65 14.89
C ILE A 226 -1.55 -8.08 16.34
N THR A 227 -1.60 -9.39 16.59
CA THR A 227 -1.34 -9.93 17.92
C THR A 227 -0.16 -10.89 17.89
N ARG A 228 0.67 -10.86 18.93
CA ARG A 228 1.69 -11.88 19.16
C ARG A 228 1.62 -12.39 20.59
N LYS A 229 1.60 -13.71 20.75
CA LYS A 229 1.81 -14.37 22.04
C LYS A 229 3.06 -15.25 21.98
N GLY A 230 4.02 -14.97 22.85
CA GLY A 230 5.34 -15.59 22.76
C GLY A 230 6.14 -15.63 24.05
N ALA A 231 7.45 -15.81 23.91
CA ALA A 231 8.43 -15.81 24.99
C ALA A 231 9.64 -14.95 24.65
N SER A 232 10.10 -14.17 25.63
CA SER A 232 11.39 -13.45 25.59
C SER A 232 12.41 -14.28 26.37
N GLY A 233 13.41 -14.82 25.68
CA GLY A 233 14.31 -15.82 26.26
C GLY A 233 13.54 -17.07 26.71
N SER A 234 13.57 -17.37 28.01
CA SER A 234 12.79 -18.45 28.64
C SER A 234 11.48 -17.98 29.29
N ALA A 235 11.26 -16.67 29.42
CA ALA A 235 10.06 -16.12 30.06
C ALA A 235 8.87 -16.14 29.09
N HIS A 236 7.95 -17.08 29.32
CA HIS A 236 6.72 -17.23 28.53
C HIS A 236 5.72 -16.11 28.79
N ASN A 237 4.64 -16.12 27.98
CA ASN A 237 3.45 -15.27 28.15
C ASN A 237 3.67 -13.77 27.86
N GLN A 238 4.60 -13.45 26.97
CA GLN A 238 4.67 -12.13 26.36
C GLN A 238 3.49 -11.95 25.42
N ARG A 239 2.78 -10.83 25.53
CA ARG A 239 1.57 -10.55 24.74
C ARG A 239 1.69 -9.15 24.17
N PHE A 240 1.68 -9.05 22.85
CA PHE A 240 1.73 -7.79 22.12
C PHE A 240 0.49 -7.65 21.25
N ARG A 241 -0.01 -6.40 21.14
CA ARG A 241 -1.12 -6.03 20.27
C ARG A 241 -0.81 -4.68 19.62
N PHE A 242 -1.06 -4.60 18.33
CA PHE A 242 -1.05 -3.37 17.56
C PHE A 242 -2.37 -3.28 16.79
N GLU A 243 -2.94 -2.10 16.69
CA GLU A 243 -4.25 -1.88 16.09
C GLU A 243 -4.27 -0.57 15.32
N MET A 244 -4.86 -0.59 14.13
CA MET A 244 -5.14 0.60 13.32
C MET A 244 -6.57 0.57 12.83
N SER A 245 -7.18 1.76 12.78
CA SER A 245 -8.42 2.07 12.07
C SER A 245 -8.15 3.33 11.27
N ILE A 246 -8.15 3.23 9.94
CA ILE A 246 -7.57 4.23 9.05
C ILE A 246 -8.40 4.37 7.77
N ASP A 247 -8.21 5.49 7.07
CA ASP A 247 -8.52 5.60 5.65
C ASP A 247 -7.39 4.92 4.86
N ASN A 248 -7.71 3.89 4.08
CA ASN A 248 -6.73 3.04 3.41
C ASN A 248 -5.83 3.80 2.41
N PRO A 249 -6.37 4.46 1.36
CA PRO A 249 -5.52 5.19 0.42
C PRO A 249 -4.76 6.34 1.08
N ALA A 250 -5.35 7.05 2.05
CA ALA A 250 -4.68 8.15 2.73
C ALA A 250 -3.49 7.68 3.57
N MET A 251 -3.68 6.64 4.38
CA MET A 251 -2.61 6.07 5.20
C MET A 251 -1.49 5.52 4.31
N THR A 252 -1.83 4.76 3.28
CA THR A 252 -0.86 4.19 2.32
C THR A 252 -0.01 5.28 1.69
N ALA A 253 -0.66 6.32 1.15
CA ALA A 253 0.04 7.45 0.56
C ALA A 253 0.93 8.20 1.56
N GLN A 254 0.43 8.45 2.78
CA GLN A 254 1.22 9.10 3.83
C GLN A 254 2.48 8.31 4.18
N MET A 255 2.40 6.97 4.25
CA MET A 255 3.56 6.13 4.49
C MET A 255 4.56 6.18 3.34
N MET A 256 4.10 6.13 2.08
CA MET A 256 4.98 6.28 0.92
C MET A 256 5.70 7.64 0.92
N VAL A 257 5.01 8.72 1.27
CA VAL A 257 5.58 10.07 1.37
C VAL A 257 6.61 10.17 2.51
N SER A 258 6.31 9.58 3.68
CA SER A 258 7.26 9.50 4.78
C SER A 258 8.51 8.69 4.41
N VAL A 259 8.34 7.61 3.64
CA VAL A 259 9.46 6.81 3.15
C VAL A 259 10.24 7.51 2.04
N ALA A 260 9.61 8.35 1.22
CA ALA A 260 10.32 9.16 0.23
C ALA A 260 11.38 10.08 0.91
N ARG A 261 11.08 10.58 2.12
CA ARG A 261 12.04 11.31 2.95
C ARG A 261 13.21 10.43 3.42
N ALA A 262 12.93 9.17 3.75
CA ALA A 262 13.96 8.23 4.16
C ALA A 262 14.84 7.78 2.98
N ALA A 263 14.24 7.60 1.79
CA ALA A 263 14.91 7.09 0.60
C ALA A 263 16.12 7.95 0.19
N VAL A 264 16.00 9.28 0.25
CA VAL A 264 17.11 10.20 -0.10
C VAL A 264 18.27 10.20 0.90
N LYS A 265 18.12 9.53 2.04
CA LYS A 265 19.17 9.37 3.07
C LYS A 265 19.91 8.02 2.96
N GLN A 266 19.38 7.08 2.18
CA GLN A 266 19.95 5.74 2.07
C GLN A 266 21.01 5.64 0.97
N ALA A 267 21.88 4.64 1.09
CA ALA A 267 22.80 4.28 0.01
C ALA A 267 22.05 3.56 -1.14
N PRO A 268 22.58 3.58 -2.39
CA PRO A 268 21.93 2.91 -3.51
C PRO A 268 21.62 1.43 -3.26
N GLY A 269 20.40 1.01 -3.59
CA GLY A 269 19.89 -0.35 -3.31
C GLY A 269 18.38 -0.39 -3.08
N ALA A 270 17.85 -1.60 -2.86
CA ALA A 270 16.46 -1.77 -2.47
C ALA A 270 16.29 -1.92 -0.96
N TYR A 271 15.16 -1.41 -0.47
CA TYR A 271 14.76 -1.42 0.92
C TYR A 271 13.28 -1.76 1.02
N THR A 272 12.89 -2.16 2.22
CA THR A 272 11.50 -2.29 2.67
C THR A 272 11.41 -1.58 4.02
N MET A 273 10.21 -1.46 4.60
CA MET A 273 10.03 -0.91 5.95
C MET A 273 10.86 -1.60 7.05
N LEU A 274 11.33 -2.83 6.84
CA LEU A 274 12.20 -3.54 7.80
C LEU A 274 13.64 -3.00 7.83
N HIS A 275 14.07 -2.35 6.75
CA HIS A 275 15.44 -1.87 6.60
C HIS A 275 15.62 -0.43 7.06
N LEU A 276 14.53 0.35 7.10
CA LEU A 276 14.59 1.80 7.30
C LEU A 276 14.52 2.17 8.79
N PRO A 277 15.46 2.98 9.30
CA PRO A 277 15.33 3.58 10.62
C PRO A 277 14.10 4.49 10.69
N ILE A 278 13.26 4.36 11.73
CA ILE A 278 12.04 5.18 11.89
C ILE A 278 12.35 6.68 11.87
N ILE A 279 13.49 7.08 12.44
CA ILE A 279 13.92 8.48 12.48
C ILE A 279 14.10 9.09 11.08
N ASP A 280 14.42 8.26 10.07
CA ASP A 280 14.63 8.75 8.70
C ASP A 280 13.33 9.13 8.01
N LEU A 281 12.20 8.55 8.45
CA LEU A 281 10.87 8.82 7.91
C LEU A 281 10.29 10.15 8.41
N LEU A 282 10.85 10.72 9.48
CA LEU A 282 10.32 11.89 10.16
C LEU A 282 10.98 13.19 9.68
N TYR A 283 10.20 14.26 9.63
CA TYR A 283 10.71 15.62 9.47
C TYR A 283 11.24 16.16 10.80
N GLY A 284 12.39 16.85 10.75
CA GLY A 284 13.07 17.44 11.90
C GLY A 284 14.52 17.00 12.01
N SER A 285 15.29 17.70 12.85
CA SER A 285 16.65 17.28 13.17
C SER A 285 16.65 16.04 14.07
N GLN A 286 17.74 15.28 14.04
CA GLN A 286 17.92 14.13 14.91
C GLN A 286 17.78 14.52 16.40
N GLU A 287 18.32 15.67 16.82
CA GLU A 287 18.23 16.12 18.21
C GLU A 287 16.77 16.36 18.63
N GLU A 288 16.01 17.12 17.83
CA GLU A 288 14.59 17.41 18.14
C GLU A 288 13.76 16.13 18.22
N LEU A 289 14.00 15.20 17.29
CA LEU A 289 13.27 13.94 17.23
C LEU A 289 13.58 13.05 18.44
N ILE A 290 14.85 12.94 18.82
CA ILE A 290 15.26 12.16 20.01
C ILE A 290 14.66 12.79 21.26
N ARG A 291 14.81 14.10 21.48
CA ARG A 291 14.25 14.79 22.66
C ARG A 291 12.74 14.64 22.81
N ARG A 292 12.02 14.50 21.69
CA ARG A 292 10.56 14.39 21.68
C ARG A 292 10.07 12.96 21.88
N LEU A 293 10.78 11.96 21.35
CA LEU A 293 10.29 10.59 21.20
C LEU A 293 10.97 9.55 22.11
N VAL A 294 12.10 9.90 22.74
CA VAL A 294 12.89 9.05 23.65
C VAL A 294 13.09 9.77 24.97
#